data_AF-A0A1X1ZTN0-F1
#
_entry.id   AF-A0A1X1ZTN0-F1
#
_cell.length_a   1.000
_cell.length_b   1.000
_cell.length_c   1.000
_cell.angle_alpha   90.00
_cell.angle_beta   90.00
_cell.angle_gamma   90.00
#
_symmetry.space_group_name_H-M   'P 1'
#
loop_
_entity.id
_entity.type
_entity.pdbx_description
1 polymer ?
#
loop_
_entity_poly.entity_id
_entity_poly.type
_entity_poly.pdbx_seq_one_letter_code
_entity_poly.pdbx_strand_id
1 'polypeptide(L)'
;MITETPKTFPLIFRGYDPTQVDAYIGNLITKQQVLLDDIENLRARLKEACDEAAGLRIEVAVLTDEVAVLTESSPSPQAMQRRMAKMVQRAVDEISEMHAEARAEAEAMMAAATAGAEDARREHQERLTDMAEERKALEAEYADAKKKLEAELARMRAETRSTIEKAWQDAQQERDLLLADAKREAERCREEARRVVDEAHQQRIRILEQLMRVYRDLEAVPAALESAYEERNNAGEPGVVVPLDQKIKRNPDSVHGLA
;
A
#
# COMPACT_ATOMS: atom_id res chain seq x y z
N MET A 1 44.52 76.96 -40.20
CA MET A 1 44.74 75.87 -41.18
C MET A 1 45.25 76.48 -42.46
N ILE A 2 46.52 76.27 -42.79
CA ILE A 2 47.10 76.68 -44.07
C ILE A 2 46.82 75.53 -45.03
N THR A 3 45.86 75.69 -45.94
CA THR A 3 45.55 74.70 -46.97
C THR A 3 46.49 74.94 -48.15
N GLU A 4 47.49 74.09 -48.34
CA GLU A 4 48.35 74.12 -49.54
C GLU A 4 47.51 73.73 -50.78
N THR A 5 47.46 74.59 -51.78
CA THR A 5 46.80 74.34 -53.08
C THR A 5 47.54 73.25 -53.88
N PRO A 6 46.85 72.36 -54.62
CA PRO A 6 47.48 71.27 -55.36
C PRO A 6 48.39 71.81 -56.47
N LYS A 7 49.67 71.38 -56.47
CA LYS A 7 50.69 71.87 -57.41
C LYS A 7 50.88 70.90 -58.58
N THR A 8 50.78 71.42 -59.80
CA THR A 8 50.95 70.65 -61.05
C THR A 8 52.39 70.78 -61.55
N PHE A 9 53.06 69.65 -61.77
CA PHE A 9 54.42 69.61 -62.35
C PHE A 9 54.35 69.50 -63.87
N PRO A 10 55.26 70.13 -64.63
CA PRO A 10 55.30 70.01 -66.09
C PRO A 10 55.66 68.58 -66.53
N LEU A 11 55.01 68.11 -67.60
CA LEU A 11 55.20 66.77 -68.18
C LEU A 11 56.28 66.80 -69.28
N ILE A 12 57.29 65.95 -69.16
CA ILE A 12 58.26 65.61 -70.20
C ILE A 12 57.90 64.25 -70.82
N PHE A 13 58.53 63.87 -71.95
CA PHE A 13 58.24 62.60 -72.61
C PHE A 13 58.44 61.43 -71.63
N ARG A 14 57.34 60.73 -71.30
CA ARG A 14 57.24 59.65 -70.30
C ARG A 14 57.36 60.04 -68.82
N GLY A 15 57.00 61.25 -68.39
CA GLY A 15 56.82 61.53 -66.95
C GLY A 15 56.86 62.99 -66.54
N TYR A 16 56.95 63.25 -65.23
CA TYR A 16 57.22 64.58 -64.69
C TYR A 16 58.72 64.92 -64.77
N ASP A 17 59.08 66.20 -64.82
CA ASP A 17 60.47 66.65 -64.77
C ASP A 17 61.13 66.28 -63.43
N PRO A 18 62.15 65.39 -63.42
CA PRO A 18 62.76 64.90 -62.18
C PRO A 18 63.42 66.01 -61.37
N THR A 19 64.01 67.02 -62.01
CA THR A 19 64.74 68.09 -61.30
C THR A 19 63.80 69.00 -60.49
N GLN A 20 62.61 69.29 -61.01
CA GLN A 20 61.60 70.07 -60.31
C GLN A 20 60.90 69.26 -59.21
N VAL A 21 60.70 67.97 -59.44
CA VAL A 21 60.16 67.05 -58.42
C VAL A 21 61.15 66.90 -57.26
N ASP A 22 62.45 66.71 -57.54
CA ASP A 22 63.49 66.57 -56.51
C ASP A 22 63.66 67.86 -55.68
N ALA A 23 63.64 69.03 -56.33
CA ALA A 23 63.68 70.32 -55.62
C ALA A 23 62.44 70.53 -54.74
N TYR A 24 61.26 70.07 -55.19
CA TYR A 24 60.04 70.14 -54.39
C TYR A 24 60.07 69.14 -53.22
N ILE A 25 60.53 67.90 -53.44
CA ILE A 25 60.73 66.90 -52.39
C ILE A 25 61.73 67.43 -51.35
N GLY A 26 62.84 68.04 -51.76
CA GLY A 26 63.80 68.66 -50.86
C GLY A 26 63.20 69.75 -49.99
N ASN A 27 62.39 70.64 -50.57
CA ASN A 27 61.65 71.66 -49.83
C ASN A 27 60.55 71.09 -48.91
N LEU A 28 59.94 69.97 -49.30
CA LEU A 28 58.95 69.29 -48.48
C LEU A 28 59.62 68.62 -47.27
N ILE A 29 60.79 68.00 -47.47
CA ILE A 29 61.60 67.38 -46.41
C ILE A 29 62.06 68.45 -45.42
N THR A 30 62.54 69.61 -45.88
CA THR A 30 62.97 70.69 -44.97
C THR A 30 61.79 71.27 -44.20
N LYS A 31 60.62 71.46 -44.83
CA LYS A 31 59.38 71.85 -44.13
C LYS A 31 58.94 70.80 -43.12
N GLN A 32 58.99 69.51 -43.47
CA GLN A 32 58.67 68.43 -42.55
C GLN A 32 59.62 68.41 -41.36
N GLN A 33 60.91 68.65 -41.58
CA GLN A 33 61.90 68.72 -40.51
C GLN A 33 61.60 69.87 -39.54
N VAL A 34 61.33 71.07 -40.04
CA VAL A 34 60.96 72.23 -39.19
C VAL A 34 59.68 71.94 -38.40
N LEU A 35 58.67 71.31 -39.01
CA LEU A 35 57.44 70.94 -38.30
C LEU A 35 57.69 69.86 -37.23
N LEU A 36 58.59 68.91 -37.47
CA LEU A 36 58.98 67.92 -36.47
C LEU A 36 59.72 68.59 -35.31
N ASP A 37 60.67 69.47 -35.59
CA ASP A 37 61.42 70.24 -34.59
C ASP A 37 60.46 71.11 -33.76
N ASP A 38 59.47 71.76 -34.39
CA ASP A 38 58.42 72.54 -33.71
C ASP A 38 57.52 71.66 -32.85
N ILE A 39 57.13 70.46 -33.31
CA ILE A 39 56.35 69.50 -32.52
C ILE A 39 57.16 69.03 -31.31
N GLU A 40 58.45 68.76 -31.46
CA GLU A 40 59.34 68.37 -30.37
C GLU A 40 59.51 69.50 -29.35
N ASN A 41 59.67 70.74 -29.81
CA ASN A 41 59.73 71.92 -28.94
C ASN A 41 58.40 72.14 -28.19
N LEU A 42 57.26 72.05 -28.87
CA LEU A 42 55.95 72.15 -28.22
C LEU A 42 55.71 71.02 -27.20
N ARG A 43 56.17 69.80 -27.49
CA ARG A 43 56.12 68.68 -26.54
C ARG A 43 57.00 68.93 -25.32
N ALA A 44 58.20 69.48 -25.51
CA ALA A 44 59.09 69.84 -24.42
C ALA A 44 58.46 70.91 -23.52
N ARG A 45 57.90 71.98 -24.11
CA ARG A 45 57.19 73.04 -23.38
C ARG A 45 55.94 72.53 -22.65
N LEU A 46 55.20 71.61 -23.27
CA LEU A 46 54.05 70.98 -22.62
C LEU A 46 54.50 70.15 -21.40
N LYS A 47 55.61 69.43 -21.52
CA LYS A 47 56.17 68.64 -20.42
C LYS A 47 56.61 69.54 -19.27
N GLU A 48 57.35 70.61 -19.56
CA GLU A 48 57.78 71.61 -18.57
C GLU A 48 56.58 72.23 -17.84
N ALA A 49 55.54 72.65 -18.57
CA ALA A 49 54.33 73.18 -17.96
C ALA A 49 53.57 72.14 -17.11
N CYS A 50 53.59 70.86 -17.51
CA CYS A 50 53.02 69.78 -16.70
C CYS A 50 53.82 69.55 -15.40
N ASP A 51 55.14 69.62 -15.46
CA ASP A 51 56.02 69.46 -14.30
C ASP A 51 55.85 70.65 -13.33
N GLU A 52 55.74 71.89 -13.84
CA GLU A 52 55.40 73.08 -13.06
C GLU A 52 54.02 72.96 -12.41
N ALA A 53 53.00 72.52 -13.15
CA ALA A 53 51.67 72.32 -12.61
C ALA A 53 51.63 71.22 -11.53
N ALA A 54 52.46 70.18 -11.66
CA ALA A 54 52.63 69.17 -10.63
C ALA A 54 53.31 69.76 -9.38
N GLY A 55 54.37 70.55 -9.55
CA GLY A 55 55.05 71.28 -8.47
C GLY A 55 54.09 72.19 -7.70
N LEU A 56 53.33 73.03 -8.40
CA LEU A 56 52.34 73.93 -7.79
C LEU A 56 51.23 73.17 -7.05
N ARG A 57 50.77 72.01 -7.55
CA ARG A 57 49.79 71.19 -6.83
C ARG A 57 50.34 70.65 -5.52
N ILE A 58 51.62 70.25 -5.50
CA ILE A 58 52.29 69.80 -4.27
C ILE A 58 52.39 70.96 -3.29
N GLU A 59 52.82 72.15 -3.74
CA GLU A 59 52.90 73.34 -2.88
C GLU A 59 51.54 73.75 -2.31
N VAL A 60 50.48 73.73 -3.13
CA VAL A 60 49.12 74.00 -2.65
C VAL A 60 48.70 72.98 -1.60
N ALA A 61 49.01 71.69 -1.76
CA ALA A 61 48.72 70.68 -0.75
C ALA A 61 49.47 70.96 0.56
N VAL A 62 50.77 71.25 0.50
CA VAL A 62 51.61 71.58 1.67
C VAL A 62 51.11 72.83 2.40
N LEU A 63 50.78 73.90 1.67
CA LEU A 63 50.25 75.13 2.25
C LEU A 63 48.86 74.91 2.87
N THR A 64 48.05 74.03 2.27
CA THR A 64 46.74 73.67 2.82
C THR A 64 46.90 72.92 4.16
N ASP A 65 47.87 72.01 4.24
CA ASP A 65 48.21 71.30 5.48
C ASP A 65 48.78 72.25 6.55
N GLU A 66 49.66 73.18 6.17
CA GLU A 66 50.22 74.18 7.10
C GLU A 66 49.14 75.10 7.67
N VAL A 67 48.23 75.60 6.82
CA VAL A 67 47.07 76.39 7.26
C VAL A 67 46.16 75.56 8.18
N ALA A 68 46.00 74.26 7.92
CA ALA A 68 45.26 73.37 8.82
C ALA A 68 45.93 73.28 10.20
N VAL A 69 47.24 73.08 10.27
CA VAL A 69 47.99 73.03 11.54
C VAL A 69 47.93 74.36 12.30
N LEU A 70 48.05 75.49 11.60
CA LEU A 70 47.98 76.83 12.22
C LEU A 70 46.57 77.15 12.74
N THR A 71 45.53 76.74 12.01
CA THR A 71 44.14 76.87 12.47
C THR A 71 43.80 75.89 13.59
N GLU A 72 44.45 74.73 13.64
CA GLU A 72 44.32 73.72 14.71
C GLU A 72 45.15 74.02 15.96
N SER A 73 46.05 75.00 15.92
CA SER A 73 46.85 75.45 17.08
C SER A 73 46.47 76.85 17.60
N SER A 74 45.80 77.67 16.81
CA SER A 74 45.42 79.04 17.21
C SER A 74 44.35 79.08 18.33
N PRO A 75 44.49 79.94 19.36
CA PRO A 75 43.48 80.16 20.40
C PRO A 75 42.34 81.12 19.97
N SER A 76 42.22 81.47 18.69
CA SER A 76 41.20 82.41 18.22
C SER A 76 39.77 81.81 18.24
N PRO A 77 38.71 82.61 18.50
CA PRO A 77 37.32 82.13 18.49
C PRO A 77 36.89 81.47 17.18
N GLN A 78 37.34 81.99 16.04
CA GLN A 78 37.01 81.46 14.72
C GLN A 78 37.70 80.10 14.45
N ALA A 79 38.92 79.91 14.96
CA ALA A 79 39.61 78.62 14.92
C ALA A 79 38.89 77.56 15.75
N MET A 80 38.38 77.94 16.94
CA MET A 80 37.56 77.04 17.77
C MET A 80 36.24 76.68 17.09
N GLN A 81 35.53 77.64 16.47
CA GLN A 81 34.30 77.37 15.72
C GLN A 81 34.52 76.40 14.55
N ARG A 82 35.62 76.55 13.80
CA ARG A 82 35.98 75.62 12.72
C ARG A 82 36.29 74.21 13.23
N ARG A 83 36.98 74.08 14.36
CA ARG A 83 37.23 72.77 15.00
C ARG A 83 35.92 72.12 15.48
N MET A 84 35.04 72.90 16.11
CA MET A 84 33.72 72.40 16.52
C MET A 84 32.90 71.96 15.30
N ALA A 85 32.91 72.71 14.21
CA ALA A 85 32.23 72.33 12.97
C ALA A 85 32.80 71.03 12.37
N LYS A 86 34.13 70.91 12.26
CA LYS A 86 34.80 69.67 11.83
C LYS A 86 34.47 68.48 12.73
N MET A 87 34.43 68.69 14.05
CA MET A 87 34.10 67.64 15.02
C MET A 87 32.64 67.18 14.91
N VAL A 88 31.70 68.12 14.75
CA VAL A 88 30.29 67.80 14.51
C VAL A 88 30.12 67.07 13.19
N GLN A 89 30.82 67.51 12.13
CA GLN A 89 30.76 66.86 10.84
C GLN A 89 31.30 65.44 10.90
N ARG A 90 32.46 65.23 11.55
CA ARG A 90 33.01 63.89 11.80
C ARG A 90 32.06 63.00 12.61
N ALA A 91 31.41 63.54 13.64
CA ALA A 91 30.43 62.79 14.42
C ALA A 91 29.19 62.41 13.59
N VAL A 92 28.73 63.30 12.70
CA VAL A 92 27.62 63.00 11.78
C VAL A 92 28.02 61.93 10.77
N ASP A 93 29.24 62.02 10.22
CA ASP A 93 29.77 61.03 9.28
C ASP A 93 29.90 59.66 9.96
N GLU A 94 30.46 59.61 11.18
CA GLU A 94 30.58 58.38 11.98
C GLU A 94 29.22 57.78 12.34
N ILE A 95 28.24 58.61 12.74
CA ILE A 95 26.86 58.16 12.98
C ILE A 95 26.23 57.62 11.69
N SER A 96 26.50 58.23 10.54
CA SER A 96 25.98 57.78 9.25
C SER A 96 26.56 56.43 8.82
N GLU A 97 27.85 56.22 9.05
CA GLU A 97 28.54 54.94 8.84
C GLU A 97 27.97 53.86 9.76
N MET A 98 27.89 54.14 11.07
CA MET A 98 27.28 53.23 12.04
C MET A 98 25.83 52.87 11.69
N HIS A 99 25.05 53.83 11.19
CA HIS A 99 23.69 53.57 10.74
C HIS A 99 23.63 52.72 9.47
N ALA A 100 24.54 52.95 8.53
CA ALA A 100 24.62 52.15 7.32
C ALA A 100 25.01 50.69 7.66
N GLU A 101 26.00 50.49 8.53
CA GLU A 101 26.40 49.18 9.01
C GLU A 101 25.27 48.47 9.76
N ALA A 102 24.63 49.14 10.73
CA ALA A 102 23.51 48.56 11.47
C ALA A 102 22.33 48.18 10.56
N ARG A 103 22.06 48.96 9.50
CA ARG A 103 21.05 48.62 8.50
C ARG A 103 21.47 47.41 7.67
N ALA A 104 22.71 47.36 7.21
CA ALA A 104 23.22 46.21 6.45
C ALA A 104 23.20 44.92 7.28
N GLU A 105 23.56 44.99 8.56
CA GLU A 105 23.46 43.85 9.49
C GLU A 105 22.02 43.42 9.72
N ALA A 106 21.09 44.37 9.91
CA ALA A 106 19.67 44.06 10.08
C ALA A 106 19.08 43.42 8.80
N GLU A 107 19.41 43.95 7.63
CA GLU A 107 19.00 43.37 6.34
C GLU A 107 19.58 41.96 6.14
N ALA A 108 20.85 41.74 6.49
CA ALA A 108 21.48 40.42 6.45
C ALA A 108 20.81 39.43 7.42
N MET A 109 20.47 39.87 8.64
CA MET A 109 19.76 39.05 9.62
C MET A 109 18.36 38.69 9.13
N MET A 110 17.63 39.65 8.57
CA MET A 110 16.31 39.43 7.98
C MET A 110 16.39 38.46 6.80
N ALA A 111 17.35 38.63 5.90
CA ALA A 111 17.57 37.74 4.76
C ALA A 111 17.88 36.30 5.21
N ALA A 112 18.76 36.14 6.20
CA ALA A 112 19.08 34.84 6.78
C ALA A 112 17.85 34.19 7.45
N ALA A 113 17.06 34.96 8.20
CA ALA A 113 15.84 34.48 8.83
C ALA A 113 14.79 34.05 7.79
N THR A 114 14.62 34.82 6.70
CA THR A 114 13.69 34.46 5.62
C THR A 114 14.14 33.22 4.88
N ALA A 115 15.44 33.09 4.57
CA ALA A 115 15.98 31.90 3.92
C ALA A 115 15.79 30.66 4.79
N GLY A 116 16.12 30.75 6.08
CA GLY A 116 15.90 29.64 7.02
C GLY A 116 14.42 29.26 7.18
N ALA A 117 13.51 30.24 7.16
CA ALA A 117 12.07 29.96 7.20
C ALA A 117 11.56 29.29 5.92
N GLU A 118 12.09 29.67 4.74
CA GLU A 118 11.77 29.03 3.47
C GLU A 118 12.28 27.59 3.41
N ASP A 119 13.52 27.35 3.85
CA ASP A 119 14.09 26.00 3.89
C ASP A 119 13.34 25.10 4.86
N ALA A 120 12.99 25.60 6.05
CA ALA A 120 12.16 24.86 7.00
C ALA A 120 10.76 24.53 6.43
N ARG A 121 10.17 25.43 5.63
CA ARG A 121 8.89 25.16 4.94
C ARG A 121 9.05 24.11 3.86
N ARG A 122 10.14 24.14 3.08
CA ARG A 122 10.43 23.12 2.05
C ARG A 122 10.58 21.74 2.70
N GLU A 123 11.41 21.62 3.73
CA GLU A 123 11.59 20.37 4.45
C GLU A 123 10.27 19.85 5.06
N HIS A 124 9.46 20.76 5.62
CA HIS A 124 8.16 20.36 6.16
C HIS A 124 7.23 19.84 5.07
N GLN A 125 7.20 20.51 3.91
CA GLN A 125 6.39 20.09 2.79
C GLN A 125 6.84 18.73 2.23
N GLU A 126 8.16 18.51 2.12
CA GLU A 126 8.75 17.22 1.72
C GLU A 126 8.36 16.11 2.71
N ARG A 127 8.50 16.34 4.02
CA ARG A 127 8.06 15.37 5.04
C ARG A 127 6.57 15.06 4.93
N LEU A 128 5.73 16.05 4.65
CA LEU A 128 4.30 15.83 4.45
C LEU A 128 4.00 15.02 3.20
N THR A 129 4.73 15.23 2.11
CA THR A 129 4.57 14.42 0.89
C THR A 129 5.02 12.98 1.14
N ASP A 130 6.15 12.77 1.81
CA ASP A 130 6.67 11.44 2.13
C ASP A 130 5.69 10.68 3.02
N MET A 131 5.19 11.31 4.10
CA MET A 131 4.18 10.70 4.96
C MET A 131 2.87 10.38 4.22
N ALA A 132 2.48 11.21 3.25
CA ALA A 132 1.29 10.96 2.44
C ALA A 132 1.49 9.77 1.48
N GLU A 133 2.70 9.58 0.95
CA GLU A 133 3.06 8.43 0.13
C GLU A 133 3.12 7.15 0.95
N GLU A 134 3.79 7.18 2.11
CA GLU A 134 3.82 6.06 3.07
C GLU A 134 2.41 5.63 3.48
N ARG A 135 1.54 6.60 3.81
CA ARG A 135 0.16 6.31 4.16
C ARG A 135 -0.59 5.63 3.02
N LYS A 136 -0.43 6.10 1.78
CA LYS A 136 -1.08 5.48 0.60
C LYS A 136 -0.57 4.06 0.37
N ALA A 137 0.73 3.82 0.53
CA ALA A 137 1.32 2.49 0.42
C ALA A 137 0.73 1.54 1.47
N LEU A 138 0.69 1.97 2.73
CA LEU A 138 0.10 1.18 3.83
C LEU A 138 -1.39 0.92 3.63
N GLU A 139 -2.16 1.90 3.15
CA GLU A 139 -3.58 1.72 2.82
C GLU A 139 -3.78 0.69 1.70
N ALA A 140 -2.92 0.68 0.69
CA ALA A 140 -2.95 -0.31 -0.39
C ALA A 140 -2.61 -1.72 0.13
N GLU A 141 -1.54 -1.85 0.93
CA GLU A 141 -1.16 -3.12 1.55
C GLU A 141 -2.26 -3.67 2.45
N TYR A 142 -2.88 -2.80 3.27
CA TYR A 142 -4.00 -3.19 4.13
C TYR A 142 -5.22 -3.63 3.30
N ALA A 143 -5.55 -2.91 2.24
CA ALA A 143 -6.65 -3.29 1.35
C ALA A 143 -6.41 -4.65 0.70
N ASP A 144 -5.18 -4.93 0.27
CA ASP A 144 -4.81 -6.22 -0.34
C ASP A 144 -4.79 -7.36 0.69
N ALA A 145 -4.26 -7.12 1.89
CA ALA A 145 -4.31 -8.08 2.99
C ALA A 145 -5.76 -8.40 3.37
N LYS A 146 -6.62 -7.39 3.47
CA LYS A 146 -8.04 -7.56 3.75
C LYS A 146 -8.74 -8.40 2.68
N LYS A 147 -8.50 -8.12 1.40
CA LYS A 147 -9.04 -8.92 0.29
C LYS A 147 -8.60 -10.38 0.36
N LYS A 148 -7.33 -10.65 0.66
CA LYS A 148 -6.81 -12.02 0.83
C LYS A 148 -7.50 -12.74 1.98
N LEU A 149 -7.62 -12.10 3.13
CA LEU A 149 -8.32 -12.67 4.29
C LEU A 149 -9.80 -12.93 4.00
N GLU A 150 -10.49 -12.00 3.33
CA GLU A 150 -11.88 -12.19 2.93
C GLU A 150 -12.04 -13.37 1.96
N ALA A 151 -11.11 -13.53 1.02
CA ALA A 151 -11.10 -14.66 0.08
C ALA A 151 -10.84 -16.00 0.81
N GLU A 152 -9.90 -16.04 1.76
CA GLU A 152 -9.62 -17.21 2.58
C GLU A 152 -10.82 -17.59 3.47
N LEU A 153 -11.45 -16.61 4.11
CA LEU A 153 -12.69 -16.83 4.89
C LEU A 153 -13.83 -17.33 4.00
N ALA A 154 -13.99 -16.78 2.80
CA ALA A 154 -14.99 -17.24 1.85
C ALA A 154 -14.71 -18.69 1.42
N ARG A 155 -13.45 -19.05 1.17
CA ARG A 155 -13.03 -20.41 0.84
C ARG A 155 -13.32 -21.38 1.97
N MET A 156 -12.91 -21.07 3.21
CA MET A 156 -13.18 -21.93 4.37
C MET A 156 -14.68 -22.09 4.61
N ARG A 157 -15.49 -21.04 4.42
CA ARG A 157 -16.95 -21.13 4.50
C ARG A 157 -17.54 -22.01 3.40
N ALA A 158 -17.01 -21.96 2.18
CA ALA A 158 -17.45 -22.81 1.09
C ALA A 158 -17.08 -24.29 1.33
N GLU A 159 -15.85 -24.55 1.78
CA GLU A 159 -15.39 -25.89 2.13
C GLU A 159 -16.22 -26.50 3.27
N THR A 160 -16.44 -25.75 4.35
CA THR A 160 -17.29 -26.21 5.48
C THR A 160 -18.75 -26.44 5.08
N ARG A 161 -19.34 -25.60 4.22
CA ARG A 161 -20.67 -25.85 3.67
C ARG A 161 -20.71 -27.13 2.85
N SER A 162 -19.70 -27.36 2.01
CA SER A 162 -19.62 -28.57 1.20
C SER A 162 -19.46 -29.83 2.05
N THR A 163 -18.68 -29.80 3.13
CA THR A 163 -18.53 -30.95 4.02
C THR A 163 -19.81 -31.24 4.80
N ILE A 164 -20.51 -30.20 5.27
CA ILE A 164 -21.82 -30.35 5.93
C ILE A 164 -22.85 -30.93 4.96
N GLU A 165 -22.91 -30.44 3.73
CA GLU A 165 -23.86 -30.93 2.73
C GLU A 165 -23.60 -32.40 2.37
N LYS A 166 -22.32 -32.79 2.19
CA LYS A 166 -21.95 -34.19 1.98
C LYS A 166 -22.36 -35.07 3.16
N ALA A 167 -22.00 -34.68 4.38
CA ALA A 167 -22.36 -35.44 5.58
C ALA A 167 -23.88 -35.57 5.75
N TRP A 168 -24.65 -34.53 5.38
CA TRP A 168 -26.11 -34.57 5.40
C TRP A 168 -26.68 -35.51 4.34
N GLN A 169 -26.13 -35.49 3.12
CA GLN A 169 -26.52 -36.42 2.05
C GLN A 169 -26.21 -37.87 2.44
N ASP A 170 -25.03 -38.14 2.99
CA ASP A 170 -24.61 -39.47 3.43
C ASP A 170 -25.54 -39.99 4.55
N ALA A 171 -25.78 -39.17 5.59
CA ALA A 171 -26.69 -39.54 6.68
C ALA A 171 -28.13 -39.78 6.19
N GLN A 172 -28.59 -39.00 5.21
CA GLN A 172 -29.91 -39.20 4.61
C GLN A 172 -30.00 -40.52 3.84
N GLN A 173 -28.95 -40.86 3.07
CA GLN A 173 -28.87 -42.14 2.35
C GLN A 173 -28.85 -43.33 3.32
N GLU A 174 -28.06 -43.27 4.37
CA GLU A 174 -28.03 -44.31 5.41
C GLU A 174 -29.40 -44.48 6.07
N ARG A 175 -30.07 -43.36 6.42
CA ARG A 175 -31.42 -43.39 6.97
C ARG A 175 -32.41 -44.06 6.02
N ASP A 176 -32.35 -43.74 4.74
CA ASP A 176 -33.25 -44.30 3.72
C ASP A 176 -33.01 -45.80 3.51
N LEU A 177 -31.75 -46.25 3.54
CA LEU A 177 -31.39 -47.67 3.50
C LEU A 177 -31.92 -48.42 4.71
N LEU A 178 -31.67 -47.93 5.93
CA LEU A 178 -32.14 -48.55 7.17
C LEU A 178 -33.67 -48.63 7.22
N LEU A 179 -34.37 -47.59 6.76
CA LEU A 179 -35.83 -47.61 6.66
C LEU A 179 -36.33 -48.61 5.62
N ALA A 180 -35.64 -48.76 4.49
CA ALA A 180 -35.99 -49.76 3.48
C ALA A 180 -35.82 -51.17 4.02
N ASP A 181 -34.73 -51.45 4.73
CA ASP A 181 -34.46 -52.76 5.33
C ASP A 181 -35.44 -53.09 6.46
N ALA A 182 -35.71 -52.14 7.36
CA ALA A 182 -36.71 -52.30 8.40
C ALA A 182 -38.12 -52.57 7.84
N LYS A 183 -38.48 -51.93 6.72
CA LYS A 183 -39.75 -52.20 6.02
C LYS A 183 -39.80 -53.61 5.46
N ARG A 184 -38.73 -54.08 4.80
CA ARG A 184 -38.65 -55.45 4.26
C ARG A 184 -38.73 -56.49 5.37
N GLU A 185 -38.07 -56.25 6.51
CA GLU A 185 -38.18 -57.12 7.69
C GLU A 185 -39.60 -57.15 8.24
N ALA A 186 -40.24 -55.98 8.42
CA ALA A 186 -41.61 -55.92 8.89
C ALA A 186 -42.58 -56.63 7.94
N GLU A 187 -42.39 -56.54 6.62
CA GLU A 187 -43.18 -57.27 5.62
C GLU A 187 -42.98 -58.79 5.74
N ARG A 188 -41.73 -59.26 5.85
CA ARG A 188 -41.42 -60.68 6.08
C ARG A 188 -42.08 -61.22 7.35
N CYS A 189 -41.95 -60.51 8.47
CA CYS A 189 -42.59 -60.93 9.73
C CYS A 189 -44.12 -60.95 9.61
N ARG A 190 -44.72 -60.00 8.89
CA ARG A 190 -46.18 -60.00 8.62
C ARG A 190 -46.60 -61.19 7.77
N GLU A 191 -45.83 -61.54 6.75
CA GLU A 191 -46.10 -62.71 5.91
C GLU A 191 -45.96 -64.02 6.70
N GLU A 192 -44.92 -64.15 7.52
CA GLU A 192 -44.73 -65.30 8.41
C GLU A 192 -45.87 -65.42 9.42
N ALA A 193 -46.26 -64.31 10.06
CA ALA A 193 -47.40 -64.30 10.97
C ALA A 193 -48.70 -64.72 10.28
N ARG A 194 -48.94 -64.26 9.04
CA ARG A 194 -50.09 -64.69 8.22
C ARG A 194 -50.06 -66.19 7.96
N ARG A 195 -48.91 -66.75 7.56
CA ARG A 195 -48.75 -68.20 7.32
C ARG A 195 -49.06 -69.01 8.57
N VAL A 196 -48.52 -68.63 9.72
CA VAL A 196 -48.78 -69.31 11.00
C VAL A 196 -50.26 -69.26 11.37
N VAL A 197 -50.93 -68.11 11.16
CA VAL A 197 -52.36 -67.97 11.39
C VAL A 197 -53.17 -68.85 10.44
N ASP A 198 -52.82 -68.88 9.15
CA ASP A 198 -53.47 -69.73 8.15
C ASP A 198 -53.30 -71.22 8.47
N GLU A 199 -52.11 -71.65 8.89
CA GLU A 199 -51.84 -73.02 9.36
C GLU A 199 -52.65 -73.37 10.60
N ALA A 200 -52.73 -72.47 11.60
CA ALA A 200 -53.55 -72.66 12.79
C ALA A 200 -55.05 -72.75 12.43
N HIS A 201 -55.52 -71.96 11.47
CA HIS A 201 -56.88 -72.06 10.95
C HIS A 201 -57.13 -73.41 10.27
N GLN A 202 -56.20 -73.90 9.45
CA GLN A 202 -56.32 -75.23 8.82
C GLN A 202 -56.33 -76.35 9.85
N GLN A 203 -55.47 -76.29 10.87
CA GLN A 203 -55.47 -77.26 11.96
C GLN A 203 -56.81 -77.26 12.72
N ARG A 204 -57.35 -76.07 13.02
CA ARG A 204 -58.66 -75.93 13.64
C ARG A 204 -59.76 -76.57 12.78
N ILE A 205 -59.76 -76.36 11.46
CA ILE A 205 -60.70 -77.00 10.54
C ILE A 205 -60.58 -78.53 10.65
N ARG A 206 -59.35 -79.09 10.59
CA ARG A 206 -59.12 -80.54 10.72
C ARG A 206 -59.64 -81.11 12.04
N ILE A 207 -59.39 -80.42 13.16
CA ILE A 207 -59.88 -80.84 14.48
C ILE A 207 -61.42 -80.82 14.50
N LEU A 208 -62.04 -79.76 13.97
CA LEU A 208 -63.50 -79.68 13.88
C LEU A 208 -64.08 -80.79 12.99
N GLU A 209 -63.44 -81.12 11.87
CA GLU A 209 -63.81 -82.25 11.02
C GLU A 209 -63.70 -83.59 11.75
N GLN A 210 -62.61 -83.82 12.51
CA GLN A 210 -62.45 -85.02 13.33
C GLN A 210 -63.50 -85.12 14.42
N LEU A 211 -63.79 -84.02 15.12
CA LEU A 211 -64.85 -83.97 16.13
C LEU A 211 -66.21 -84.27 15.50
N MET A 212 -66.53 -83.72 14.33
CA MET A 212 -67.76 -84.05 13.61
C MET A 212 -67.86 -85.55 13.25
N ARG A 213 -66.75 -86.19 12.88
CA ARG A 213 -66.72 -87.65 12.65
C ARG A 213 -67.01 -88.41 13.95
N VAL A 214 -66.32 -88.08 15.04
CA VAL A 214 -66.56 -88.69 16.36
C VAL A 214 -68.00 -88.51 16.82
N TYR A 215 -68.59 -87.32 16.63
CA TYR A 215 -70.00 -87.07 16.94
C TYR A 215 -70.93 -87.99 16.13
N ARG A 216 -70.68 -88.19 14.83
CA ARG A 216 -71.46 -89.14 14.00
C ARG A 216 -71.27 -90.59 14.44
N ASP A 217 -70.04 -90.98 14.77
CA ASP A 217 -69.74 -92.34 15.25
C ASP A 217 -70.46 -92.60 16.59
N LEU A 218 -70.47 -91.61 17.50
CA LEU A 218 -71.20 -91.66 18.77
C LEU A 218 -72.72 -91.67 18.58
N GLU A 219 -73.26 -91.04 17.54
CA GLU A 219 -74.71 -91.07 17.22
C GLU A 219 -75.20 -92.50 16.89
N ALA A 220 -74.32 -93.36 16.34
CA ALA A 220 -74.61 -94.76 16.09
C ALA A 220 -74.49 -95.67 17.33
N VAL A 221 -73.81 -95.21 18.40
CA VAL A 221 -73.54 -96.01 19.61
C VAL A 221 -74.82 -96.40 20.38
N PRO A 222 -75.83 -95.53 20.59
CA PRO A 222 -77.07 -95.93 21.26
C PRO A 222 -77.78 -97.09 20.56
N ALA A 223 -77.91 -97.03 19.23
CA ALA A 223 -78.49 -98.13 18.45
C ALA A 223 -77.65 -99.41 18.51
N ALA A 224 -76.32 -99.27 18.48
CA ALA A 224 -75.41 -100.41 18.64
C ALA A 224 -75.46 -101.03 20.05
N LEU A 225 -75.60 -100.20 21.10
CA LEU A 225 -75.78 -100.66 22.48
C LEU A 225 -77.15 -101.30 22.67
N GLU A 226 -78.23 -100.73 22.13
CA GLU A 226 -79.57 -101.34 22.13
C GLU A 226 -79.53 -102.70 21.44
N SER A 227 -78.92 -102.82 20.26
CA SER A 227 -78.71 -104.10 19.57
C SER A 227 -77.93 -105.10 20.44
N ALA A 228 -76.85 -104.69 21.11
CA ALA A 228 -76.07 -105.56 21.99
C ALA A 228 -76.84 -105.95 23.28
N TYR A 229 -77.70 -105.07 23.81
CA TYR A 229 -78.59 -105.37 24.92
C TYR A 229 -79.71 -106.33 24.51
N GLU A 230 -80.25 -106.20 23.30
CA GLU A 230 -81.23 -107.13 22.74
C GLU A 230 -80.61 -108.51 22.48
N GLU A 231 -79.38 -108.58 21.93
CA GLU A 231 -78.62 -109.83 21.81
C GLU A 231 -78.37 -110.49 23.17
N ARG A 232 -78.04 -109.70 24.20
CA ARG A 232 -77.85 -110.19 25.57
C ARG A 232 -79.16 -110.62 26.23
N ASN A 233 -80.26 -109.90 26.04
CA ASN A 233 -81.57 -110.27 26.59
C ASN A 233 -82.18 -111.48 25.86
N ASN A 234 -81.81 -111.72 24.61
CA ASN A 234 -82.18 -112.91 23.85
C ASN A 234 -81.27 -114.13 24.17
N ALA A 235 -80.21 -113.95 24.96
CA ALA A 235 -79.36 -115.01 25.48
C ALA A 235 -79.65 -115.24 26.98
N GLY A 236 -80.54 -116.19 27.29
CA GLY A 236 -80.76 -116.68 28.65
C GLY A 236 -79.48 -117.31 29.26
N GLU A 237 -79.24 -116.93 30.52
CA GLU A 237 -78.17 -117.33 31.48
C GLU A 237 -78.06 -118.85 31.77
N PRO A 238 -76.98 -119.40 32.43
CA PRO A 238 -76.17 -118.74 33.47
C PRO A 238 -74.63 -118.95 33.51
N GLY A 239 -73.96 -117.89 33.99
CA GLY A 239 -72.96 -117.84 35.09
C GLY A 239 -71.74 -118.76 35.14
N VAL A 240 -70.53 -118.17 35.14
CA VAL A 240 -69.40 -118.53 36.03
C VAL A 240 -68.55 -117.27 36.34
N VAL A 241 -68.12 -117.20 37.59
CA VAL A 241 -67.45 -116.11 38.33
C VAL A 241 -65.91 -116.24 38.28
N VAL A 242 -65.18 -115.17 37.87
CA VAL A 242 -63.94 -114.52 38.45
C VAL A 242 -62.66 -115.39 38.59
N PRO A 243 -61.39 -114.93 38.29
CA PRO A 243 -60.76 -113.77 38.96
C PRO A 243 -59.75 -112.86 38.23
N LEU A 244 -59.56 -111.69 38.87
CA LEU A 244 -58.52 -110.69 38.69
C LEU A 244 -57.10 -111.26 38.85
N ASP A 245 -56.17 -110.83 37.98
CA ASP A 245 -54.97 -110.04 38.32
C ASP A 245 -53.93 -110.14 37.21
N GLN A 246 -53.34 -109.00 36.77
CA GLN A 246 -51.89 -108.74 36.85
C GLN A 246 -51.44 -107.49 36.09
N LYS A 247 -50.93 -106.54 36.88
CA LYS A 247 -49.64 -105.83 36.75
C LYS A 247 -49.34 -105.01 35.48
N ILE A 248 -49.43 -103.69 35.67
CA ILE A 248 -48.29 -102.75 35.74
C ILE A 248 -47.12 -103.05 34.79
N LYS A 249 -46.92 -102.16 33.80
CA LYS A 249 -45.61 -101.53 33.54
C LYS A 249 -45.79 -100.04 33.22
N ARG A 250 -45.79 -99.25 34.28
CA ARG A 250 -45.21 -97.91 34.29
C ARG A 250 -43.70 -98.14 34.30
N ASN A 251 -42.94 -97.58 33.37
CA ASN A 251 -41.73 -96.90 33.82
C ASN A 251 -41.35 -95.71 32.92
N PRO A 252 -40.96 -94.59 33.56
CA PRO A 252 -40.34 -93.44 32.96
C PRO A 252 -38.81 -93.60 32.91
N ASP A 253 -38.15 -92.77 32.12
CA ASP A 253 -36.83 -92.16 32.38
C ASP A 253 -36.71 -91.02 31.36
N SER A 254 -36.67 -89.74 31.77
CA SER A 254 -35.50 -89.05 32.36
C SER A 254 -34.32 -89.14 31.38
N VAL A 255 -33.72 -88.04 30.91
CA VAL A 255 -32.77 -87.21 31.69
C VAL A 255 -32.31 -86.03 30.82
N HIS A 256 -32.20 -84.85 31.46
CA HIS A 256 -31.29 -83.68 31.32
C HIS A 256 -30.82 -83.19 29.92
N GLY A 257 -30.51 -81.91 29.69
CA GLY A 257 -30.23 -80.76 30.53
C GLY A 257 -29.75 -79.62 29.62
N LEU A 258 -29.99 -78.37 30.01
CA LEU A 258 -28.96 -77.34 30.22
C LEU A 258 -28.01 -77.07 29.04
N ALA A 259 -28.33 -76.03 28.26
CA ALA A 259 -27.46 -74.89 27.96
C ALA A 259 -28.30 -73.76 27.35
#